data_AF-A0A9D7TYM3-F1
#
_entry.id   AF-A0A9D7TYM3-F1
#
_cell.length_a   1.000
_cell.length_b   1.000
_cell.length_c   1.000
_cell.angle_alpha   90.00
_cell.angle_beta   90.00
_cell.angle_gamma   90.00
#
_symmetry.space_group_name_H-M   'P 1'
#
loop_
_entity.id
_entity.type
_entity.pdbx_description
1 polymer ?
#
loop_
_entity_poly.entity_id
_entity_poly.type
_entity_poly.pdbx_seq_one_letter_code
_entity_poly.pdbx_strand_id
1 'polypeptide(L)'
;MAEDGILAKDQYIFLQKKSKIGDRDFYIVQKGESLFDVAQKNGIQLQYLIDYNKVNDSKPLPTGTKLWLRPISDNNAPEKMKGMHTVMPKEGLFAIAKKYNVTVEQIKEWNNLTTNDLRVGQQLKISQ
;
A
#
# COMPACT_ATOMS: atom_id res chain seq x y z
N MET A 1 2.15 31.68 -38.59
CA MET A 1 1.12 30.72 -38.17
C MET A 1 1.68 30.03 -36.95
N ALA A 2 1.10 30.23 -35.77
CA ALA A 2 1.62 29.67 -34.54
C ALA A 2 1.40 28.16 -34.55
N GLU A 3 2.48 27.40 -34.42
CA GLU A 3 2.42 25.96 -34.21
C GLU A 3 2.07 25.71 -32.74
N ASP A 4 0.80 25.95 -32.38
CA ASP A 4 0.28 25.80 -31.01
C ASP A 4 0.16 24.32 -30.56
N GLY A 5 0.70 23.39 -31.36
CA GLY A 5 0.57 21.96 -31.16
C GLY A 5 1.90 21.32 -30.81
N ILE A 6 1.92 20.56 -29.72
CA ILE A 6 3.06 19.76 -29.19
C ILE A 6 3.53 18.67 -30.21
N LEU A 7 2.97 18.64 -31.43
CA LEU A 7 3.12 17.61 -32.46
C LEU A 7 3.10 18.22 -33.87
N ALA A 8 3.93 17.69 -34.77
CA ALA A 8 3.90 18.01 -36.20
C ALA A 8 2.66 17.40 -36.89
N LYS A 9 2.23 18.01 -38.01
CA LYS A 9 0.98 17.72 -38.75
C LYS A 9 0.78 16.24 -39.16
N ASP A 10 1.86 15.47 -39.23
CA ASP A 10 1.87 14.06 -39.67
C ASP A 10 2.55 13.11 -38.67
N GLN A 11 2.67 13.52 -37.40
CA GLN A 11 3.27 12.69 -36.36
C GLN A 11 2.22 11.85 -35.62
N TYR A 12 2.33 10.52 -35.71
CA TYR A 12 1.49 9.61 -34.95
C TYR A 12 2.00 9.46 -33.50
N ILE A 13 1.12 9.63 -32.52
CA ILE A 13 1.35 9.15 -31.15
C ILE A 13 0.76 7.75 -31.00
N PHE A 14 1.59 6.82 -30.56
CA PHE A 14 1.13 5.52 -30.08
C PHE A 14 0.93 5.58 -28.57
N LEU A 15 -0.32 5.55 -28.13
CA LEU A 15 -0.64 5.45 -26.70
C LEU A 15 -0.48 4.01 -26.25
N GLN A 16 0.49 3.76 -25.37
CA GLN A 16 0.59 2.47 -24.71
C GLN A 16 -0.52 2.31 -23.69
N LYS A 17 -1.09 1.11 -23.60
CA LYS A 17 -2.01 0.78 -22.51
C LYS A 17 -1.26 0.94 -21.19
N LYS A 18 -1.85 1.68 -20.25
CA LYS A 18 -1.33 1.81 -18.90
C LYS A 18 -1.06 0.46 -18.27
N SER A 19 -0.05 0.39 -17.42
CA SER A 19 0.31 -0.85 -16.75
C SER A 19 -0.79 -1.31 -15.79
N LYS A 20 -0.81 -2.60 -15.48
CA LYS A 20 -1.66 -3.15 -14.41
C LYS A 20 -1.11 -2.79 -13.03
N ILE A 21 0.18 -2.44 -12.95
CA ILE A 21 0.89 -2.04 -11.74
C ILE A 21 1.56 -0.68 -11.95
N GLY A 22 1.65 0.13 -10.91
CA GLY A 22 2.48 1.33 -10.92
C GLY A 22 3.95 1.01 -10.69
N ASP A 23 4.79 1.99 -11.00
CA ASP A 23 6.25 1.88 -10.90
C ASP A 23 6.76 1.78 -9.44
N ARG A 24 5.92 2.18 -8.49
CA ARG A 24 6.19 2.11 -7.04
C ARG A 24 5.21 1.16 -6.36
N ASP A 25 5.51 0.77 -5.13
CA ASP A 25 4.62 -0.08 -4.34
C ASP A 25 3.34 0.66 -3.93
N PHE A 26 3.47 1.92 -3.54
CA PHE A 26 2.37 2.74 -3.06
C PHE A 26 2.53 4.22 -3.41
N TYR A 27 1.44 4.97 -3.25
CA TYR A 27 1.34 6.41 -3.44
C TYR A 27 0.59 7.04 -2.27
N ILE A 28 0.98 8.25 -1.88
CA ILE A 28 0.29 9.04 -0.85
C ILE A 28 -0.53 10.13 -1.53
N VAL A 29 -1.85 10.05 -1.35
CA VAL A 29 -2.83 10.96 -1.95
C VAL A 29 -2.58 12.40 -1.52
N GLN A 30 -2.46 13.31 -2.49
CA GLN A 30 -2.33 14.74 -2.26
C GLN A 30 -3.70 15.40 -2.15
N LYS A 31 -3.72 16.66 -1.69
CA LYS A 31 -4.96 17.40 -1.46
C LYS A 31 -5.77 17.55 -2.75
N GLY A 32 -6.99 17.03 -2.75
CA GLY A 32 -7.93 17.16 -3.86
C GLY A 32 -7.76 16.14 -5.00
N GLU A 33 -6.84 15.17 -4.88
CA GLU A 33 -6.66 14.13 -5.91
C GLU A 33 -7.79 13.07 -5.83
N SER A 34 -8.29 12.67 -6.99
CA SER A 34 -9.17 11.50 -7.17
C SER A 34 -8.38 10.22 -7.46
N LEU A 35 -9.04 9.05 -7.39
CA LEU A 35 -8.44 7.78 -7.84
C LEU A 35 -8.02 7.84 -9.32
N PHE A 36 -8.80 8.54 -10.14
CA PHE A 36 -8.48 8.75 -11.54
C PHE A 36 -7.19 9.57 -11.69
N ASP A 37 -7.03 10.65 -10.94
CA ASP A 37 -5.81 11.48 -11.00
C ASP A 37 -4.58 10.69 -10.58
N VAL A 38 -4.69 9.92 -9.50
CA VAL A 38 -3.62 9.03 -9.02
C VAL A 38 -3.28 7.98 -10.09
N ALA A 39 -4.29 7.40 -10.75
CA ALA A 39 -4.10 6.41 -11.80
C ALA A 39 -3.44 7.01 -13.07
N GLN A 40 -3.82 8.24 -13.45
CA GLN A 40 -3.16 8.98 -14.54
C GLN A 40 -1.70 9.24 -14.24
N LYS A 41 -1.43 9.84 -13.08
CA LYS A 41 -0.09 10.25 -12.65
C LYS A 41 0.88 9.09 -12.49
N ASN A 42 0.40 7.95 -12.00
CA ASN A 42 1.23 6.77 -11.74
C ASN A 42 1.18 5.72 -12.87
N GLY A 43 0.63 6.06 -14.04
CA GLY A 43 0.66 5.19 -15.21
C GLY A 43 -0.06 3.85 -15.04
N ILE A 44 -1.00 3.76 -14.10
CA ILE A 44 -1.72 2.53 -13.75
C ILE A 44 -3.16 2.58 -14.24
N GLN A 45 -3.69 1.42 -14.65
CA GLN A 45 -5.11 1.27 -14.94
C GLN A 45 -5.97 1.45 -13.68
N LEU A 46 -6.98 2.32 -13.76
CA LEU A 46 -7.88 2.65 -12.65
C LEU A 46 -8.50 1.42 -11.99
N GLN A 47 -8.95 0.45 -12.78
CA GLN A 47 -9.55 -0.79 -12.26
C GLN A 47 -8.61 -1.53 -11.31
N TYR A 48 -7.33 -1.66 -11.69
CA TYR A 48 -6.35 -2.35 -10.84
C TYR A 48 -6.03 -1.56 -9.56
N LEU A 49 -5.97 -0.23 -9.66
CA LEU A 49 -5.83 0.63 -8.49
C LEU A 49 -7.00 0.43 -7.50
N ILE A 50 -8.24 0.37 -8.01
CA ILE A 50 -9.43 0.04 -7.23
C ILE A 50 -9.30 -1.34 -6.59
N ASP A 51 -8.95 -2.35 -7.38
CA ASP A 51 -8.86 -3.75 -6.94
C ASP A 51 -7.82 -3.97 -5.83
N TYR A 52 -6.68 -3.27 -5.88
CA TYR A 52 -5.62 -3.37 -4.88
C TYR A 52 -5.96 -2.68 -3.56
N ASN A 53 -6.74 -1.61 -3.63
CA ASN A 53 -7.07 -0.79 -2.46
C ASN A 53 -8.43 -1.14 -1.87
N LYS A 54 -9.23 -1.99 -2.53
CA LYS A 54 -10.59 -2.36 -2.11
C LYS A 54 -11.48 -1.12 -1.89
N VAL A 55 -11.26 -0.07 -2.70
CA VAL A 55 -11.96 1.22 -2.63
C VAL A 55 -12.86 1.40 -3.84
N ASN A 56 -14.05 1.97 -3.62
CA ASN A 56 -15.01 2.23 -4.70
C ASN A 56 -14.87 3.69 -5.17
N ASP A 57 -15.01 3.93 -6.47
CA ASP A 57 -14.61 5.14 -7.20
C ASP A 57 -15.38 6.43 -6.85
N SER A 58 -16.45 6.36 -6.06
CA SER A 58 -17.42 7.45 -5.96
C SER A 58 -17.13 8.53 -4.91
N LYS A 59 -16.01 8.49 -4.17
CA LYS A 59 -15.72 9.49 -3.12
C LYS A 59 -14.33 10.11 -3.26
N PRO A 60 -14.18 11.42 -3.02
CA PRO A 60 -12.87 12.05 -2.92
C PRO A 60 -12.07 11.41 -1.80
N LEU A 61 -10.83 11.03 -2.09
CA LEU A 61 -9.97 10.37 -1.12
C LEU A 61 -9.46 11.38 -0.09
N PRO A 62 -9.43 11.03 1.21
CA PRO A 62 -8.75 11.83 2.20
C PRO A 62 -7.28 12.04 1.81
N THR A 63 -6.79 13.27 1.98
CA THR A 63 -5.36 13.58 1.80
C THR A 63 -4.52 12.75 2.78
N GLY A 64 -3.37 12.27 2.33
CA GLY A 64 -2.50 11.41 3.14
C GLY A 64 -2.86 9.92 3.09
N THR A 65 -3.95 9.55 2.42
CA THR A 65 -4.29 8.13 2.21
C THR A 65 -3.18 7.41 1.44
N LYS A 66 -2.73 6.27 1.96
CA LYS A 66 -1.79 5.37 1.26
C LYS A 66 -2.56 4.45 0.32
N LEU A 67 -2.27 4.54 -0.98
CA LEU A 67 -2.81 3.66 -2.01
C LEU A 67 -1.73 2.72 -2.54
N TRP A 68 -2.01 1.42 -2.56
CA TRP A 68 -1.19 0.41 -3.23
C TRP A 68 -1.34 0.52 -4.74
N LEU A 69 -0.22 0.63 -5.45
CA LEU A 69 -0.19 0.69 -6.91
C LEU A 69 0.08 -0.67 -7.54
N ARG A 70 0.20 -1.72 -6.75
CA ARG A 70 0.43 -3.09 -7.23
C ARG A 70 -0.31 -4.05 -6.30
N PRO A 71 -0.59 -5.30 -6.75
CA PRO A 71 -1.13 -6.30 -5.86
C PRO A 71 -0.15 -6.48 -4.71
N ILE A 72 -0.70 -6.68 -3.52
CA ILE A 72 0.07 -7.24 -2.42
C ILE A 72 0.37 -8.68 -2.85
N SER A 73 1.56 -8.90 -3.41
CA SER A 73 1.98 -10.21 -3.91
C SER A 73 2.38 -11.09 -2.73
N ASP A 74 1.46 -11.93 -2.26
CA ASP A 74 1.76 -13.03 -1.34
C ASP A 74 2.46 -14.23 -2.04
N ASN A 75 3.11 -14.01 -3.19
CA ASN A 75 3.63 -15.10 -4.04
C ASN A 75 5.13 -14.97 -4.40
N ASN A 76 5.88 -14.19 -3.61
CA ASN A 76 7.36 -14.17 -3.56
C ASN A 76 7.81 -13.62 -2.20
N ALA A 77 7.42 -14.23 -1.08
CA ALA A 77 7.90 -13.81 0.24
C ALA A 77 9.25 -14.49 0.53
N PRO A 78 10.36 -13.77 0.31
CA PRO A 78 11.20 -13.47 1.46
C PRO A 78 11.68 -12.02 1.43
N GLU A 79 10.87 -11.13 1.99
CA GLU A 79 11.30 -10.08 2.93
C GLU A 79 10.05 -9.71 3.75
N LYS A 80 9.78 -10.48 4.82
CA LYS A 80 9.98 -9.96 6.18
C LYS A 80 9.58 -8.50 6.27
N MET A 81 8.27 -8.24 6.23
CA MET A 81 7.73 -6.93 6.55
C MET A 81 8.01 -6.66 8.03
N LYS A 82 9.19 -6.08 8.35
CA LYS A 82 9.60 -5.66 9.70
C LYS A 82 8.80 -4.41 10.09
N GLY A 83 7.53 -4.58 10.43
CA GLY A 83 6.73 -3.53 11.06
C GLY A 83 6.98 -3.48 12.56
N MET A 84 7.06 -2.29 13.14
CA MET A 84 7.03 -2.13 14.60
C MET A 84 5.57 -1.91 15.03
N HIS A 85 5.06 -2.75 15.93
CA HIS A 85 3.72 -2.61 16.52
C HIS A 85 3.85 -2.12 17.96
N THR A 86 3.15 -1.02 18.28
CA THR A 86 3.08 -0.51 19.66
C THR A 86 1.87 -1.13 20.35
N VAL A 87 2.11 -1.84 21.45
CA VAL A 87 1.07 -2.51 22.24
C VAL A 87 0.10 -1.49 22.83
N MET A 88 -1.18 -1.62 22.53
CA MET A 88 -2.24 -0.76 23.06
C MET A 88 -2.76 -1.25 24.43
N PRO A 89 -3.42 -0.39 25.22
CA PRO A 89 -4.10 -0.82 26.45
C PRO A 89 -5.08 -1.97 26.17
N LYS A 90 -5.01 -3.03 26.99
CA LYS A 90 -5.83 -4.25 26.86
C LYS A 90 -5.53 -5.10 25.61
N GLU A 91 -4.43 -4.84 24.91
CA GLU A 91 -3.98 -5.67 23.79
C GLU A 91 -3.00 -6.75 24.27
N GLY A 92 -3.19 -7.99 23.83
CA GLY A 92 -2.34 -9.14 24.17
C GLY A 92 -1.75 -9.81 22.92
N LEU A 93 -0.74 -10.67 23.10
CA LEU A 93 -0.05 -11.34 21.99
C LEU A 93 -0.99 -12.05 21.01
N PHE A 94 -2.06 -12.69 21.51
CA PHE A 94 -3.03 -13.38 20.68
C PHE A 94 -3.80 -12.42 19.74
N ALA A 95 -4.20 -11.26 20.25
CA ALA A 95 -4.90 -10.25 19.45
C ALA A 95 -3.98 -9.67 18.36
N ILE A 96 -2.71 -9.46 18.71
CA ILE A 96 -1.67 -8.97 17.79
C ILE A 96 -1.37 -10.03 16.72
N ALA A 97 -1.16 -11.28 17.13
CA ALA A 97 -0.96 -12.43 16.24
C ALA A 97 -2.09 -12.54 15.20
N LYS A 98 -3.34 -12.50 15.65
CA LYS A 98 -4.52 -12.51 14.77
C LYS A 98 -4.58 -11.29 13.83
N LYS A 99 -4.26 -10.09 14.34
CA LYS A 99 -4.25 -8.84 13.56
C LYS A 99 -3.24 -8.89 12.41
N TYR A 100 -2.09 -9.51 12.65
CA TYR A 100 -1.00 -9.61 11.66
C TYR A 100 -0.98 -10.96 10.93
N ASN A 101 -1.96 -11.84 11.17
CA ASN A 101 -2.02 -13.18 10.59
C ASN A 101 -0.72 -13.99 10.80
N VAL A 102 -0.13 -13.89 12.00
CA VAL A 102 1.09 -14.60 12.44
C VAL A 102 0.76 -15.40 13.70
N THR A 103 1.66 -16.27 14.15
CA THR A 103 1.49 -16.99 15.43
C THR A 103 2.06 -16.22 16.61
N VAL A 104 1.61 -16.57 17.82
CA VAL A 104 2.16 -16.00 19.05
C VAL A 104 3.64 -16.38 19.19
N GLU A 105 3.98 -17.63 18.85
CA GLU A 105 5.34 -18.14 18.85
C GLU A 105 6.25 -17.30 17.95
N GLN A 106 5.82 -16.97 16.73
CA GLN A 106 6.57 -16.13 15.81
C GLN A 106 6.85 -14.73 16.38
N ILE A 107 5.85 -14.09 17.01
CA ILE A 107 6.04 -12.78 17.65
C ILE A 107 7.04 -12.89 18.80
N LYS A 108 6.98 -13.97 19.59
CA LYS A 108 7.91 -14.22 20.69
C LYS A 108 9.34 -14.42 20.18
N GLU A 109 9.52 -15.17 19.11
CA GLU A 109 10.82 -15.39 18.48
C GLU A 109 11.44 -14.09 17.96
N TRP A 110 10.67 -13.22 17.30
CA TRP A 110 11.20 -11.96 16.77
C TRP A 110 11.59 -10.94 17.84
N ASN A 111 11.00 -11.05 19.02
CA ASN A 111 11.16 -10.11 20.12
C ASN A 111 11.90 -10.71 21.33
N ASN A 112 12.38 -11.95 21.22
CA ASN A 112 13.00 -12.71 22.30
C ASN A 112 12.15 -12.74 23.59
N LEU A 113 10.83 -12.89 23.45
CA LEU A 113 9.91 -12.92 24.59
C LEU A 113 9.80 -14.34 25.15
N THR A 114 10.00 -14.48 26.45
CA THR A 114 9.84 -15.76 27.15
C THR A 114 8.41 -15.93 27.69
N THR A 115 7.76 -14.85 28.10
CA THR A 115 6.38 -14.85 28.61
C THR A 115 5.40 -14.21 27.63
N ASN A 116 4.12 -14.26 27.96
CA ASN A 116 3.05 -13.62 27.18
C ASN A 116 2.68 -12.23 27.70
N ASP A 117 3.42 -11.73 28.70
CA ASP A 117 3.17 -10.44 29.32
C ASP A 117 3.68 -9.33 28.41
N LEU A 118 2.77 -8.41 28.06
CA LEU A 118 3.10 -7.23 27.27
C LEU A 118 2.84 -5.98 28.10
N ARG A 119 3.75 -5.01 27.99
CA ARG A 119 3.54 -3.69 28.57
C ARG A 119 2.85 -2.78 27.56
N VAL A 120 1.91 -1.97 28.03
CA VAL A 120 1.31 -0.93 27.19
C VAL A 120 2.42 0.02 26.72
N GLY A 121 2.42 0.34 25.43
CA GLY A 121 3.46 1.13 24.78
C GLY A 121 4.71 0.35 24.36
N GLN A 122 4.78 -0.96 24.66
CA GLN A 122 5.88 -1.80 24.23
C GLN A 122 5.91 -1.91 22.70
N GLN A 123 7.09 -1.79 22.12
CA GLN A 123 7.29 -1.99 20.69
C GLN A 123 7.62 -3.46 20.42
N LEU A 124 6.86 -4.07 19.51
CA LEU A 124 7.06 -5.43 19.04
C LEU A 124 7.44 -5.40 17.56
N LYS A 125 8.54 -6.07 17.23
CA LYS A 125 8.91 -6.41 15.86
C LYS A 125 7.93 -7.45 15.35
N ILE A 126 7.21 -7.10 14.30
CA ILE A 126 6.36 -8.01 13.54
C ILE A 126 7.06 -8.21 12.20
N SER A 127 7.29 -9.45 11.78
CA SER A 127 8.04 -9.78 10.57
C SER A 127 7.25 -10.78 9.74
N GLN A 128 6.43 -10.29 8.80
CA GLN A 128 5.66 -11.17 7.89
C GLN A 128 6.54 -11.76 6.79
#